data_AF-A0A6N7X098-F1
#
_entry.id   AF-A0A6N7X098-F1
#
_cell.length_a   1.000
_cell.length_b   1.000
_cell.length_c   1.000
_cell.angle_alpha   90.00
_cell.angle_beta   90.00
_cell.angle_gamma   90.00
#
_symmetry.space_group_name_H-M   'P 1'
#
loop_
_entity.id
_entity.type
_entity.pdbx_description
1 polymer ?
#
loop_
_entity_poly.entity_id
_entity_poly.type
_entity_poly.pdbx_seq_one_letter_code
_entity_poly.pdbx_strand_id
1 'polypeptide(L)'
;LFGYLEIFDRNQRYFRAGDERTFGFVIPDLFRIMPSDVLVTDEEYERYFEEEAKGKNFRCKEIMPDTGSLFDMIEEYTPEIPDLPPSPTQVLQEQVLQQQLATAEAIEKQEADKIEQQLAQAEMFETILQMLEPQGGGE
;
A
#
# COMPACT_ATOMS: atom_id res chain seq x y z
N LEU A 1 -27.94 49.18 34.78
CA LEU A 1 -27.16 47.91 34.80
C LEU A 1 -26.53 47.76 33.43
N PHE A 2 -25.27 48.18 33.29
CA PHE A 2 -24.49 47.98 32.08
C PHE A 2 -23.94 46.55 32.12
N GLY A 3 -24.51 45.67 31.29
CA GLY A 3 -23.98 44.33 31.07
C GLY A 3 -22.93 44.39 29.98
N TYR A 4 -21.72 43.95 30.32
CA TYR A 4 -20.56 43.84 29.44
C TYR A 4 -20.94 43.07 28.17
N LEU A 5 -20.92 43.73 27.00
CA LEU A 5 -20.73 43.03 25.74
C LEU A 5 -19.24 42.71 25.67
N GLU A 6 -18.89 41.47 25.99
CA GLU A 6 -17.57 40.95 25.70
C GLU A 6 -17.35 41.01 24.19
N ILE A 7 -16.22 41.61 23.82
CA ILE A 7 -15.75 41.69 22.45
C ILE A 7 -15.38 40.26 22.05
N PHE A 8 -16.24 39.60 21.27
CA PHE A 8 -15.87 38.36 20.61
C PHE A 8 -14.75 38.69 19.61
N ASP A 9 -13.54 38.25 19.94
CA ASP A 9 -12.42 38.27 19.01
C ASP A 9 -12.69 37.23 17.91
N ARG A 10 -12.97 37.71 16.70
CA ARG A 10 -13.60 36.95 15.61
C ARG A 10 -12.74 35.81 15.04
N ASN A 11 -11.53 35.63 15.56
CA ASN A 11 -10.59 34.60 15.11
C ASN A 11 -10.29 33.54 16.18
N GLN A 12 -10.93 33.57 17.35
CA GLN A 12 -10.69 32.55 18.36
C GLN A 12 -11.13 31.17 17.88
N ARG A 13 -10.22 30.20 18.02
CA ARG A 13 -10.45 28.79 17.71
C ARG A 13 -10.16 27.97 18.96
N TYR A 14 -10.90 26.89 19.12
CA TYR A 14 -10.70 25.98 20.23
C TYR A 14 -10.54 24.56 19.71
N PHE A 15 -9.67 23.79 20.36
CA PHE A 15 -9.53 22.37 20.18
C PHE A 15 -10.64 21.66 20.96
N ARG A 16 -11.32 20.73 20.29
CA ARG A 16 -12.29 19.83 20.91
C ARG A 16 -11.94 18.39 20.58
N ALA A 17 -11.69 17.60 21.60
CA ALA A 17 -11.56 16.16 21.47
C ALA A 17 -12.91 15.53 21.12
N GLY A 18 -12.89 14.60 20.17
CA GLY A 18 -14.01 13.75 19.79
C GLY A 18 -13.81 12.31 20.27
N ASP A 19 -14.68 11.42 19.81
CA ASP A 19 -14.60 10.00 20.11
C ASP A 19 -13.42 9.34 19.38
N GLU A 20 -12.99 8.17 19.86
CA GLU A 20 -11.98 7.33 19.18
C GLU A 20 -10.67 8.06 18.84
N ARG A 21 -10.22 8.94 19.74
CA ARG A 21 -8.99 9.74 19.58
C ARG A 21 -9.03 10.74 18.41
N THR A 22 -10.22 11.09 17.93
CA THR A 22 -10.41 12.16 16.94
C THR A 22 -10.49 13.53 17.61
N PHE A 23 -10.35 14.60 16.82
CA PHE A 23 -10.56 15.97 17.30
C PHE A 23 -10.99 16.88 16.16
N GLY A 24 -11.41 18.09 16.52
CA GLY A 24 -11.66 19.17 15.57
C GLY A 24 -11.41 20.55 16.17
N PHE A 25 -11.42 21.55 15.30
CA PHE A 25 -11.35 22.96 15.70
C PHE A 25 -12.76 23.57 15.68
N VAL A 26 -13.16 24.19 16.78
CA VAL A 26 -14.45 24.85 16.94
C VAL A 26 -14.28 26.36 17.02
N ILE A 27 -15.20 27.09 16.39
CA ILE A 27 -15.20 28.55 16.35
C ILE A 27 -16.45 29.04 17.10
N PRO A 28 -16.34 30.01 18.03
CA PRO A 28 -17.46 30.50 18.84
C PRO A 28 -18.66 30.99 18.02
N ASP A 29 -18.40 31.55 16.83
CA ASP A 29 -19.43 32.06 15.92
C ASP A 29 -20.30 30.96 15.31
N LEU A 30 -19.80 29.72 15.25
CA LEU A 30 -20.47 28.58 14.63
C LEU A 30 -20.91 27.52 15.64
N PHE A 31 -20.22 27.43 16.78
CA PHE A 31 -20.42 26.37 17.77
C PHE A 31 -20.45 26.93 19.18
N ARG A 32 -21.28 26.33 20.03
CA ARG A 32 -21.22 26.57 21.47
C ARG A 32 -19.91 26.02 22.02
N ILE A 33 -19.14 26.88 22.69
CA ILE A 33 -17.91 26.49 23.39
C ILE A 33 -18.26 25.78 24.71
N MET A 34 -17.58 24.67 24.97
CA MET A 34 -17.72 23.81 26.13
C MET A 34 -16.57 24.05 27.11
N PRO A 35 -16.75 23.77 28.41
CA PRO A 35 -15.66 23.90 29.39
C PRO A 35 -14.45 23.01 29.11
N SER A 36 -14.64 21.92 28.36
CA SER A 36 -13.59 21.00 27.93
C SER A 36 -12.82 21.47 26.69
N ASP A 37 -13.28 22.54 26.03
CA ASP A 37 -12.61 23.06 24.85
C ASP A 37 -11.38 23.86 25.25
N VAL A 38 -10.28 23.66 24.52
CA VAL A 38 -9.00 24.28 24.82
C VAL A 38 -8.75 25.38 23.81
N LEU A 39 -8.44 26.60 24.26
CA LEU A 39 -8.13 27.71 23.36
C LEU A 39 -6.88 27.37 22.54
N VAL A 40 -6.94 27.56 21.23
CA VAL A 40 -5.84 27.35 20.29
C VAL A 40 -5.38 28.70 19.76
N THR A 41 -4.08 28.96 19.81
CA THR A 41 -3.53 30.20 19.26
C THR A 41 -3.43 30.13 17.74
N ASP A 42 -3.37 31.29 17.08
CA ASP A 42 -3.17 31.33 15.62
C ASP A 42 -1.85 30.64 15.23
N GLU A 43 -0.77 30.80 16.01
CA GLU A 43 0.51 30.14 15.71
C GLU A 43 0.43 28.62 15.81
N GLU A 44 -0.32 28.09 16.79
CA GLU A 44 -0.52 26.65 16.94
C GLU A 44 -1.36 26.08 15.79
N TYR A 45 -2.41 26.80 15.41
CA TYR A 45 -3.29 26.44 14.31
C TYR A 45 -2.54 26.41 12.98
N GLU A 46 -1.78 27.47 12.66
CA GLU A 46 -0.96 27.52 11.44
C GLU A 46 0.08 26.39 11.42
N ARG A 47 0.80 26.21 12.53
CA ARG A 47 1.79 25.13 12.66
C ARG A 47 1.16 23.74 12.46
N TYR A 48 -0.05 23.51 12.94
CA TYR A 48 -0.74 22.24 12.73
C TYR A 48 -0.92 21.94 11.23
N PHE A 49 -1.43 22.90 10.46
CA PHE A 49 -1.61 22.72 9.01
C PHE A 49 -0.28 22.64 8.26
N GLU A 50 0.76 23.33 8.70
CA GLU A 50 2.11 23.17 8.13
C GLU A 50 2.66 21.75 8.32
N GLU A 51 2.44 21.15 9.49
CA GLU A 51 2.87 19.78 9.78
C GLU A 51 2.02 18.74 9.05
N GLU A 52 0.71 18.96 8.95
CA GLU A 52 -0.20 18.14 8.13
C GLU A 52 0.18 18.20 6.64
N ALA A 53 0.53 19.38 6.12
CA ALA A 53 0.99 19.56 4.75
C ALA A 53 2.32 18.83 4.45
N LYS A 54 3.10 18.48 5.48
CA LYS A 54 4.30 17.64 5.39
C LYS A 54 3.98 16.14 5.42
N GLY A 55 2.71 15.76 5.46
CA GLY A 55 2.23 14.38 5.48
C GLY A 55 2.13 13.76 6.87
N LYS A 56 2.22 14.55 7.94
CA LYS A 56 2.01 14.05 9.30
C LYS A 56 0.52 13.90 9.57
N ASN A 57 0.16 12.84 10.27
CA ASN A 57 -1.20 12.62 10.73
C ASN A 57 -1.23 12.74 12.25
N PHE A 58 -2.27 13.37 12.79
CA PHE A 58 -2.40 13.62 14.21
C PHE A 58 -3.70 13.04 14.76
N ARG A 59 -3.64 12.53 15.98
CA ARG A 59 -4.79 12.07 16.77
C ARG A 59 -4.65 12.54 18.20
N CYS A 60 -5.73 12.52 18.99
CA CYS A 60 -5.65 12.79 20.42
C CYS A 60 -4.75 11.75 21.11
N LYS A 61 -4.01 12.20 22.11
CA LYS A 61 -3.32 11.30 23.03
C LYS A 61 -4.34 10.43 23.79
N GLU A 62 -3.90 9.23 24.15
CA GLU A 62 -4.72 8.31 24.95
C GLU A 62 -5.03 8.89 26.34
N ILE A 63 -4.04 9.59 26.92
CA ILE A 63 -4.19 10.34 28.15
C ILE A 63 -4.00 11.82 27.81
N MET A 64 -5.10 12.56 27.79
CA MET A 64 -5.08 14.00 27.56
C MET A 64 -4.81 14.75 28.88
N PRO A 65 -3.95 15.77 28.87
CA PRO A 65 -3.82 16.66 30.02
C PRO A 65 -5.08 17.51 30.20
N ASP A 66 -5.39 17.91 31.44
CA ASP A 66 -6.55 18.77 31.73
C ASP A 66 -6.41 20.18 31.14
N THR A 67 -5.17 20.63 30.92
CA THR A 67 -4.82 21.94 30.35
C THR A 67 -3.53 21.82 29.54
N GLY A 68 -3.37 22.60 28.48
CA GLY A 68 -2.14 22.62 27.68
C GLY A 68 -2.33 23.26 26.32
N SER A 69 -1.28 23.21 25.50
CA SER A 69 -1.29 23.60 24.08
C SER A 69 -1.98 22.57 23.20
N LEU A 70 -2.31 22.93 21.96
CA LEU A 70 -2.77 21.96 20.93
C LEU A 70 -1.83 20.73 20.83
N PHE A 71 -0.52 20.97 20.81
CA PHE A 71 0.50 19.92 20.67
C PHE A 71 0.73 19.10 21.94
N ASP A 72 0.21 19.55 23.09
CA ASP A 72 0.16 18.72 24.29
C ASP A 72 -1.00 17.72 24.24
N MET A 73 -2.07 18.02 23.48
CA MET A 73 -3.28 17.20 23.38
C MET A 73 -3.19 16.15 22.27
N ILE A 74 -2.44 16.43 21.21
CA ILE A 74 -2.32 15.55 20.04
C ILE A 74 -0.96 14.83 19.98
N GLU A 75 -0.93 13.67 19.34
CA GLU A 75 0.28 12.95 18.98
C GLU A 75 0.27 12.61 17.48
N GLU A 76 1.46 12.50 16.90
CA GLU A 76 1.64 11.99 15.55
C GLU A 76 1.31 10.49 15.53
N TYR A 77 0.63 10.04 14.47
CA TYR A 77 0.38 8.63 14.23
C TYR A 77 0.58 8.29 12.76
N THR A 78 0.91 7.04 12.50
CA THR A 78 0.91 6.47 11.15
C THR A 78 -0.44 5.77 10.96
N PRO A 79 -1.27 6.18 9.99
CA PRO A 79 -2.50 5.46 9.67
C PRO A 79 -2.18 4.01 9.32
N GLU A 80 -2.89 3.07 9.95
CA GLU A 80 -2.87 1.68 9.53
C GLU A 80 -3.58 1.59 8.19
N ILE A 81 -2.81 1.47 7.10
CA ILE A 81 -3.36 1.16 5.79
C ILE A 81 -3.54 -0.36 5.77
N PRO A 82 -4.78 -0.88 5.73
CA PRO A 82 -4.97 -2.33 5.64
C PRO A 82 -4.33 -2.85 4.35
N ASP A 83 -3.73 -4.03 4.42
CA ASP A 83 -3.25 -4.72 3.22
C ASP A 83 -4.42 -4.90 2.26
N LEU A 84 -4.38 -4.18 1.14
CA LEU A 84 -5.37 -4.34 0.10
C LEU A 84 -5.17 -5.72 -0.54
N PRO A 85 -6.25 -6.51 -0.73
CA PRO A 85 -6.14 -7.73 -1.51
C PRO A 85 -5.62 -7.38 -2.92
N PRO A 86 -4.93 -8.31 -3.60
CA PRO A 86 -4.42 -8.06 -4.93
C PRO A 86 -5.56 -7.65 -5.86
N SER A 87 -5.31 -6.60 -6.65
CA SER A 87 -6.27 -6.13 -7.63
C SER A 87 -6.55 -7.20 -8.69
N PRO A 88 -7.73 -7.19 -9.34
CA PRO A 88 -8.03 -8.11 -10.44
C PRO A 88 -6.95 -8.11 -11.54
N THR A 89 -6.33 -6.96 -11.80
CA THR A 89 -5.25 -6.82 -12.77
C THR A 89 -3.97 -7.53 -12.33
N GLN A 90 -3.61 -7.45 -11.04
CA GLN A 90 -2.46 -8.17 -10.49
C GLN A 90 -2.66 -9.69 -10.58
N VAL A 91 -3.86 -10.16 -10.22
CA VAL A 91 -4.22 -11.58 -10.36
C VAL A 91 -4.12 -12.04 -11.82
N LEU A 92 -4.64 -11.26 -12.76
CA LEU A 92 -4.57 -11.59 -14.18
C LEU A 92 -3.13 -11.63 -14.70
N GLN A 93 -2.28 -10.69 -14.28
CA GLN A 93 -0.86 -10.67 -14.66
C GLN A 93 -0.13 -11.92 -14.17
N GLU A 94 -0.39 -12.32 -12.93
CA GLU A 94 0.19 -13.53 -12.36
C GLU A 94 -0.27 -14.80 -13.10
N GLN A 95 -1.55 -14.89 -13.43
CA GLN A 95 -2.09 -16.00 -14.24
C GLN A 95 -1.46 -16.05 -15.63
N VAL A 96 -1.31 -14.91 -16.30
CA VAL A 96 -0.66 -14.83 -17.61
C VAL A 96 0.80 -15.27 -17.52
N LEU A 97 1.53 -14.86 -16.47
CA LEU A 97 2.92 -15.28 -16.25
C LEU A 97 3.02 -16.79 -16.04
N GLN A 98 2.16 -17.37 -15.19
CA GLN A 98 2.13 -18.82 -14.96
C GLN A 98 1.82 -19.59 -16.25
N GLN A 99 0.87 -19.10 -17.05
CA GLN A 99 0.52 -19.73 -18.32
C GLN A 99 1.68 -19.65 -19.32
N GLN A 100 2.41 -18.52 -19.38
CA GLN A 100 3.59 -18.40 -20.24
C GLN A 100 4.70 -19.37 -19.84
N LEU A 101 4.97 -19.53 -18.54
CA LEU A 101 5.97 -20.48 -18.05
C LEU A 101 5.58 -21.93 -18.37
N ALA A 102 4.34 -22.32 -18.10
CA ALA A 102 3.85 -23.66 -18.41
C ALA A 102 3.90 -23.95 -19.92
N THR A 103 3.60 -22.94 -20.76
CA THR A 103 3.69 -23.08 -22.21
C THR A 103 5.14 -23.24 -22.68
N ALA A 104 6.08 -22.48 -22.10
CA ALA A 104 7.50 -22.59 -22.43
C ALA A 104 8.06 -23.98 -22.04
N GLU A 105 7.74 -24.47 -20.84
CA GLU A 105 8.16 -25.80 -20.38
C GLU A 105 7.60 -26.91 -21.27
N ALA A 106 6.33 -26.81 -21.69
CA ALA A 106 5.72 -27.77 -22.59
C ALA A 106 6.38 -27.79 -23.97
N ILE A 107 6.77 -26.62 -24.50
CA ILE A 107 7.50 -26.52 -25.77
C ILE A 107 8.89 -27.15 -25.64
N GLU A 108 9.64 -26.80 -24.59
CA GLU A 108 10.98 -27.35 -24.36
C GLU A 108 10.95 -28.87 -24.28
N LYS A 109 9.99 -29.42 -23.53
CA LYS A 109 9.79 -30.87 -23.44
C LYS A 109 9.44 -31.49 -24.79
N GLN A 110 8.53 -30.87 -25.54
CA GLN A 110 8.14 -31.36 -26.87
C GLN A 110 9.34 -31.36 -27.84
N GLU A 111 10.19 -30.33 -27.79
CA GLU A 111 11.39 -30.24 -28.61
C GLU A 111 12.41 -31.31 -28.23
N ALA A 112 12.63 -31.54 -26.93
CA ALA A 112 13.50 -32.60 -26.44
C ALA A 112 13.02 -34.01 -26.87
N ASP A 113 11.73 -34.30 -26.68
CA ASP A 113 11.12 -35.57 -27.08
C ASP A 113 11.25 -35.81 -28.60
N LYS A 114 11.11 -34.73 -29.39
CA LYS A 114 11.28 -34.80 -30.85
C LYS A 114 12.73 -35.06 -31.26
N ILE A 115 13.70 -34.44 -30.60
CA ILE A 115 15.12 -34.68 -30.85
C ILE A 115 15.47 -36.14 -30.52
N GLU A 116 14.99 -36.66 -29.39
CA GLU A 116 15.21 -38.05 -28.99
C GLU A 116 14.64 -39.04 -30.01
N GLN A 117 13.41 -38.81 -30.50
CA GLN A 117 12.82 -39.64 -31.55
C GLN A 117 13.60 -39.61 -32.86
N GLN A 118 14.09 -38.43 -33.27
CA GLN A 118 14.91 -38.30 -34.47
C GLN A 118 16.25 -39.04 -34.33
N LEU A 119 16.87 -38.96 -33.15
CA LEU A 119 18.11 -39.67 -32.87
C LEU A 119 17.90 -41.18 -32.92
N ALA A 120 16.86 -41.70 -32.26
CA ALA A 120 16.52 -43.12 -32.31
C ALA A 120 16.24 -43.62 -33.74
N GLN A 121 15.57 -42.82 -34.57
CA GLN A 121 15.35 -43.15 -35.99
C GLN A 121 16.66 -43.18 -36.79
N ALA A 122 17.55 -42.21 -36.55
CA ALA A 122 18.86 -42.17 -37.22
C ALA A 122 19.72 -43.38 -36.83
N GLU A 123 19.74 -43.77 -35.55
CA GLU A 123 20.46 -44.95 -35.08
C GLU A 123 19.94 -46.26 -35.70
N MET A 124 18.62 -46.41 -35.84
CA MET A 124 18.04 -47.56 -36.54
C MET A 124 18.45 -47.58 -38.03
N PHE A 125 18.47 -46.42 -38.69
CA PHE A 125 18.86 -46.32 -40.10
C PHE A 125 20.34 -46.70 -40.31
N GLU A 126 21.24 -46.20 -39.46
CA GLU A 126 22.66 -46.57 -39.47
C GLU A 126 22.85 -48.08 -39.26
N THR A 127 22.11 -48.67 -38.32
CA THR A 127 22.18 -50.12 -38.07
C THR A 127 21.74 -50.94 -39.29
N ILE A 128 20.71 -50.48 -40.02
CA ILE A 128 20.27 -51.12 -41.26
C ILE A 128 21.32 -50.99 -42.37
N LEU A 129 21.94 -49.82 -42.51
CA LEU A 129 23.01 -49.61 -43.49
C LEU A 129 24.20 -50.54 -43.24
N GLN A 130 24.65 -50.68 -41.99
CA GLN A 130 25.73 -51.60 -41.62
C GLN A 130 25.41 -53.08 -41.91
N MET A 131 24.14 -53.48 -41.84
CA MET A 131 23.70 -54.84 -42.22
C MET A 131 23.59 -55.05 -43.73
N LEU A 132 23.50 -53.97 -44.52
CA LEU A 132 23.42 -53.98 -45.98
C LEU A 132 24.77 -53.73 -46.66
N GLU A 133 25.80 -53.31 -45.92
CA GLU A 133 27.18 -53.33 -46.41
C GLU A 133 27.58 -54.78 -46.73
N PRO A 134 27.90 -55.11 -47.99
CA PRO A 134 28.35 -56.45 -48.31
C PRO A 134 29.67 -56.71 -47.57
N GLN A 135 29.74 -57.81 -46.81
CA GLN A 135 31.02 -58.46 -46.53
C GLN A 135 31.62 -58.89 -47.88
N GLY A 136 32.31 -57.96 -48.54
CA GLY A 136 32.72 -58.11 -49.93
C GLY A 136 34.00 -57.34 -50.18
N GLY A 137 35.13 -57.97 -49.86
CA GLY A 137 36.45 -57.48 -50.20
C GLY A 137 37.57 -58.14 -49.40
N GLY A 138 37.53 -59.48 -49.29
CA GLY A 138 38.78 -60.22 -49.14
C GLY A 138 39.48 -60.22 -50.49
N GLU A 139 40.67 -59.63 -50.53
CA GLU A 139 41.93 -60.12 -51.14
C GLU A 139 43.05 -59.12 -50.83
#